data_AF-A0A7S3RN01-F1
#
_entry.id   AF-A0A7S3RN01-F1
#
_cell.length_a   1.000
_cell.length_b   1.000
_cell.length_c   1.000
_cell.angle_alpha   90.00
_cell.angle_beta   90.00
_cell.angle_gamma   90.00
#
_symmetry.space_group_name_H-M   'P 1'
#
loop_
_entity.id
_entity.type
_entity.pdbx_description
1 polymer ?
#
loop_
_entity_poly.entity_id
_entity_poly.type
_entity_poly.pdbx_seq_one_letter_code
_entity_poly.pdbx_strand_id
1 'polypeptide(L)'
;VNEHYLFHGTSPTGALGIIQSGFDMSKAGSSTGLMLGPGAYFAEASSKFDEYAKPDELSGMRAVLVCRVLCGNMFRALGKPDPAMLADRGFAAKYDGILGDREASV
;
A
#
# COMPACT_ATOMS: atom_id res chain seq x y z
N VAL A 1 15.74 -8.86 10.02
CA VAL A 1 14.30 -8.94 9.68
C VAL A 1 14.06 -7.89 8.60
N ASN A 2 13.34 -8.21 7.52
CA ASN A 2 12.99 -7.23 6.48
C ASN A 2 11.76 -6.42 6.95
N GLU A 3 12.01 -5.34 7.66
CA GLU A 3 11.00 -4.55 8.37
C GLU A 3 11.36 -3.07 8.30
N HIS A 4 10.39 -2.23 7.91
CA HIS A 4 10.63 -0.82 7.60
C HIS A 4 9.50 0.07 8.11
N TYR A 5 9.83 1.34 8.36
CA TYR A 5 8.81 2.38 8.50
C TYR A 5 8.46 2.93 7.12
N LEU A 6 7.20 2.75 6.71
CA LEU A 6 6.71 3.14 5.39
C LEU A 6 5.47 4.04 5.52
N PHE A 7 5.25 4.87 4.51
CA PHE A 7 4.14 5.82 4.48
C PHE A 7 2.88 5.20 3.87
N HIS A 8 1.73 5.47 4.47
CA HIS A 8 0.42 5.19 3.88
C HIS A 8 -0.40 6.48 3.80
N GLY A 9 -0.79 6.86 2.59
CA GLY A 9 -1.61 8.04 2.33
C GLY A 9 -3.09 7.72 2.15
N THR A 10 -3.94 8.49 2.82
CA THR A 10 -5.41 8.35 2.76
C THR A 10 -6.07 9.69 3.13
N SER A 11 -7.41 9.74 3.22
CA SER A 11 -8.11 10.90 3.79
C SER A 11 -7.94 10.94 5.31
N PRO A 12 -8.08 12.11 5.97
CA PRO A 12 -8.08 12.19 7.44
C PRO A 12 -9.10 11.25 8.11
N THR A 13 -10.30 11.13 7.54
CA THR A 13 -11.31 10.16 7.99
C THR A 13 -10.86 8.71 7.81
N GLY A 14 -10.18 8.39 6.70
CA GLY A 14 -9.59 7.08 6.46
C GLY A 14 -8.47 6.76 7.45
N ALA A 15 -7.61 7.73 7.76
CA ALA A 15 -6.53 7.57 8.73
C ALA A 15 -7.08 7.26 10.14
N LEU A 16 -8.11 7.99 10.58
CA LEU A 16 -8.79 7.72 11.86
C LEU A 16 -9.42 6.31 11.88
N GLY A 17 -10.07 5.90 10.79
CA GLY A 17 -10.62 4.54 10.67
C GLY A 17 -9.54 3.46 10.76
N ILE A 18 -8.40 3.66 10.11
CA ILE A 18 -7.26 2.72 10.19
C ILE A 18 -6.68 2.67 11.60
N ILE A 19 -6.55 3.81 12.29
CA ILE A 19 -6.08 3.86 13.67
C ILE A 19 -7.03 3.10 14.61
N GLN A 20 -8.34 3.23 14.40
CA GLN A 20 -9.34 2.61 15.28
C GLN A 20 -9.51 1.11 15.03
N SER A 21 -9.50 0.65 13.78
CA SER A 21 -9.88 -0.72 13.40
C SER A 21 -8.84 -1.49 12.57
N GLY A 22 -7.70 -0.88 12.27
CA GLY A 22 -6.71 -1.43 11.37
C GLY A 22 -7.06 -1.29 9.88
N PHE A 23 -6.24 -1.88 9.02
CA PHE A 23 -6.47 -1.91 7.58
C PHE A 23 -7.60 -2.88 7.23
N ASP A 24 -8.67 -2.36 6.64
CA ASP A 24 -9.82 -3.15 6.20
C ASP A 24 -9.63 -3.59 4.75
N MET A 25 -9.35 -4.88 4.56
CA MET A 25 -9.11 -5.47 3.24
C MET A 25 -10.33 -5.46 2.31
N SER A 26 -11.56 -5.34 2.85
CA SER A 26 -12.76 -5.19 2.01
C SER A 26 -12.78 -3.85 1.25
N LYS A 27 -11.99 -2.86 1.71
CA LYS A 27 -11.85 -1.55 1.09
C LYS A 27 -10.67 -1.45 0.13
N ALA A 28 -9.90 -2.52 -0.08
CA ALA A 28 -8.76 -2.51 -0.99
C ALA A 28 -9.20 -2.12 -2.41
N GLY A 29 -8.57 -1.08 -2.97
CA GLY A 29 -8.88 -0.56 -4.32
C GLY A 29 -10.06 0.41 -4.39
N SER A 30 -10.72 0.75 -3.29
CA SER A 30 -11.88 1.67 -3.29
C SER A 30 -11.50 3.14 -3.53
N SER A 31 -10.25 3.54 -3.24
CA SER A 31 -9.78 4.92 -3.43
C SER A 31 -8.90 5.09 -4.67
N THR A 32 -7.94 4.20 -4.88
CA THR A 32 -6.98 4.24 -5.99
C THR A 32 -6.57 2.84 -6.42
N GLY A 33 -6.21 2.71 -7.72
CA GLY A 33 -6.16 1.45 -8.46
C GLY A 33 -5.37 0.29 -7.85
N LEU A 34 -5.73 -0.92 -8.29
CA LEU A 34 -5.20 -2.21 -7.86
C LEU A 34 -3.97 -2.64 -8.69
N MET A 35 -2.97 -1.76 -8.86
CA MET A 35 -1.85 -2.00 -9.77
C MET A 35 -1.08 -3.29 -9.43
N LEU A 36 -0.98 -3.65 -8.15
CA LEU A 36 -0.33 -4.85 -7.64
C LEU A 36 -1.32 -5.81 -6.96
N GLY A 37 -2.62 -5.70 -7.28
CA GLY A 37 -3.69 -6.49 -6.64
C GLY A 37 -4.28 -5.86 -5.37
N PRO A 38 -5.25 -6.51 -4.72
CA PRO A 38 -5.86 -6.02 -3.49
C PRO A 38 -4.88 -6.14 -2.32
N GLY A 39 -4.66 -5.04 -1.61
CA GLY A 39 -3.68 -4.98 -0.52
C GLY A 39 -3.74 -3.65 0.24
N ALA A 40 -3.02 -3.59 1.36
CA ALA A 40 -2.58 -2.33 1.95
C ALA A 40 -1.29 -1.88 1.24
N TYR A 41 -1.30 -0.67 0.70
CA TYR A 41 -0.19 -0.13 -0.09
C TYR A 41 0.63 0.84 0.76
N PHE A 42 1.95 0.75 0.65
CA PHE A 42 2.89 1.61 1.35
C PHE A 42 3.94 2.15 0.40
N ALA A 43 4.56 3.27 0.75
CA ALA A 43 5.64 3.88 -0.02
C ALA A 43 6.82 4.25 0.88
N GLU A 44 8.03 4.14 0.34
CA GLU A 44 9.26 4.60 1.01
C GLU A 44 9.41 6.13 0.97
N ALA A 45 8.94 6.75 -0.12
CA ALA A 45 9.01 8.19 -0.33
C ALA A 45 7.71 8.86 0.13
N SER A 46 7.84 9.87 0.99
CA SER A 46 6.71 10.68 1.45
C SER A 46 6.03 11.46 0.32
N SER A 47 6.77 11.83 -0.74
CA SER A 47 6.19 12.51 -1.91
C SER A 47 5.13 11.68 -2.62
N LYS A 48 5.17 10.34 -2.51
CA LYS A 48 4.14 9.46 -3.06
C LYS A 48 2.80 9.65 -2.36
N PHE A 49 2.81 10.06 -1.09
CA PHE A 49 1.58 10.35 -0.35
C PHE A 49 0.81 11.54 -0.96
N ASP A 50 1.48 12.54 -1.55
CA ASP A 50 0.82 13.71 -2.12
C ASP A 50 -0.16 13.35 -3.25
N GLU A 51 0.11 12.26 -3.97
CA GLU A 51 -0.77 11.71 -5.02
C GLU A 51 -2.03 11.05 -4.45
N TYR A 52 -1.96 10.46 -3.25
CA TYR A 52 -3.03 9.63 -2.68
C TYR A 52 -3.82 10.31 -1.57
N ALA A 53 -3.21 11.27 -0.89
CA ALA A 53 -3.83 11.99 0.20
C ALA A 53 -4.99 12.85 -0.31
N LYS A 54 -6.19 12.56 0.16
CA LYS A 54 -7.34 13.43 -0.09
C LYS A 54 -7.40 14.46 1.04
N PRO A 55 -7.37 15.76 0.73
CA PRO A 55 -7.49 16.78 1.76
C PRO A 55 -8.86 16.69 2.42
N ASP A 56 -8.93 17.02 3.70
CA ASP A 56 -10.19 17.32 4.37
C ASP A 56 -10.84 18.55 3.69
N GLU A 57 -12.14 18.48 3.44
CA GLU A 57 -12.85 19.49 2.63
C GLU A 57 -12.92 20.86 3.32
N LEU A 58 -12.94 20.89 4.66
CA LEU A 58 -13.09 22.13 5.43
C LEU A 58 -11.74 22.77 5.76
N SER A 59 -10.78 21.97 6.22
CA SER A 59 -9.47 22.45 6.67
C SER A 59 -8.40 22.44 5.59
N GLY A 60 -8.59 21.71 4.49
CA GLY A 60 -7.57 21.46 3.47
C GLY A 60 -6.42 20.57 3.95
N MET A 61 -6.44 20.11 5.20
CA MET A 61 -5.37 19.32 5.81
C MET A 61 -5.36 17.89 5.26
N ARG A 62 -4.17 17.29 5.22
CA ARG A 62 -3.97 15.91 4.76
C ARG A 62 -3.38 15.06 5.88
N ALA A 63 -3.59 13.74 5.82
CA ALA A 63 -3.14 12.82 6.85
C ALA A 63 -2.31 11.68 6.27
N VAL A 64 -1.09 11.52 6.77
CA VAL A 64 -0.19 10.41 6.45
C VAL A 64 0.01 9.53 7.68
N LEU A 65 -0.03 8.21 7.49
CA LEU A 65 0.36 7.25 8.52
C LEU A 65 1.80 6.79 8.27
N VAL A 66 2.59 6.70 9.34
CA VAL A 66 3.90 6.04 9.32
C VAL A 66 3.72 4.68 9.99
N CYS A 67 3.76 3.63 9.19
CA CYS A 67 3.49 2.27 9.62
C CYS A 67 4.79 1.48 9.71
N ARG A 68 4.97 0.72 10.79
CA ARG A 68 6.01 -0.32 10.87
C ARG A 68 5.50 -1.55 10.12
N VAL A 69 6.11 -1.88 8.99
CA VAL A 69 5.64 -2.92 8.06
C VAL A 69 6.63 -4.07 8.01
N LEU A 70 6.13 -5.28 8.24
CA LEU A 70 6.86 -6.54 8.08
C LEU A 70 6.83 -6.94 6.60
N CYS A 71 7.87 -6.60 5.86
CA CYS A 71 7.94 -6.84 4.42
C CYS A 71 8.28 -8.29 4.04
N GLY A 72 8.94 -9.04 4.94
CA GLY A 72 9.24 -10.46 4.74
C GLY A 72 10.00 -10.73 3.43
N ASN A 73 9.67 -11.84 2.76
CA ASN A 73 10.16 -12.17 1.43
C ASN A 73 9.24 -11.54 0.36
N MET A 74 9.69 -10.46 -0.26
CA MET A 74 8.87 -9.75 -1.25
C MET A 74 9.06 -10.27 -2.66
N PHE A 75 7.96 -10.39 -3.41
CA PHE A 75 8.01 -10.54 -4.85
C PHE A 75 8.29 -9.20 -5.52
N ARG A 76 9.43 -9.09 -6.22
CA ARG A 76 9.78 -7.89 -6.99
C ARG A 76 9.02 -7.87 -8.32
N ALA A 77 8.08 -6.95 -8.45
CA ALA A 77 7.29 -6.75 -9.65
C ALA A 77 7.87 -5.59 -10.48
N LEU A 78 8.27 -5.87 -11.73
CA LEU A 78 8.74 -4.88 -12.71
C LEU A 78 7.60 -4.26 -13.54
N GLY A 79 6.36 -4.62 -13.24
CA GLY A 79 5.17 -4.22 -13.97
C GLY A 79 3.92 -4.71 -13.27
N LYS A 80 2.77 -4.63 -13.93
CA LYS A 80 1.52 -5.16 -13.38
C LYS A 80 1.58 -6.70 -13.34
N PRO A 81 1.59 -7.34 -12.15
CA PRO A 81 1.60 -8.79 -12.05
C PRO A 81 0.27 -9.39 -12.56
N ASP A 82 0.33 -10.63 -13.05
CA ASP A 82 -0.85 -11.40 -13.44
C ASP A 82 -1.73 -11.68 -12.20
N PRO A 83 -3.02 -11.28 -12.20
CA PRO A 83 -3.94 -11.60 -11.11
C PRO A 83 -4.05 -13.10 -10.80
N ALA A 84 -3.94 -13.98 -11.80
CA ALA A 84 -4.00 -15.42 -11.60
C ALA A 84 -2.79 -15.93 -10.80
N MET A 85 -1.60 -15.38 -11.07
CA MET A 85 -0.39 -15.65 -10.30
C MET A 85 -0.53 -15.17 -8.85
N LEU A 86 -1.11 -13.98 -8.63
CA LEU A 86 -1.31 -13.45 -7.28
C LEU A 86 -2.32 -14.26 -6.46
N ALA A 87 -3.30 -14.89 -7.13
CA ALA A 87 -4.29 -15.75 -6.49
C ALA A 87 -3.78 -17.18 -6.23
N ASP A 88 -2.61 -17.54 -6.76
CA ASP A 88 -2.03 -18.87 -6.60
C ASP A 88 -1.55 -19.10 -5.15
N ARG A 89 -1.85 -20.29 -4.61
CA ARG A 89 -1.44 -20.64 -3.24
C ARG A 89 0.07 -20.81 -3.09
N GLY A 90 0.75 -21.25 -4.16
CA GLY A 90 2.20 -21.35 -4.18
C GLY A 90 2.88 -19.97 -4.13
N PHE A 91 2.25 -18.95 -4.73
CA PHE A 91 2.71 -17.57 -4.60
C PHE A 91 2.67 -17.10 -3.14
N ALA A 92 1.52 -17.21 -2.48
CA ALA A 92 1.34 -16.80 -1.08
C ALA A 92 2.16 -17.63 -0.09
N ALA A 93 2.51 -18.88 -0.43
CA ALA A 93 3.41 -19.70 0.37
C ALA A 93 4.89 -19.27 0.24
N LYS A 94 5.23 -18.55 -0.82
CA LYS A 94 6.61 -18.15 -1.12
C LYS A 94 6.89 -16.69 -0.74
N TYR A 95 5.91 -15.80 -0.85
CA TYR A 95 6.10 -14.37 -0.68
C TYR A 95 5.12 -13.76 0.32
N ASP A 96 5.63 -12.83 1.13
CA ASP A 96 4.88 -12.12 2.18
C ASP A 96 4.31 -10.78 1.68
N GLY A 97 4.74 -10.31 0.52
CA GLY A 97 4.32 -9.04 -0.06
C GLY A 97 4.83 -8.82 -1.49
N ILE A 98 4.45 -7.69 -2.08
CA ILE A 98 4.84 -7.30 -3.44
C ILE A 98 5.58 -5.96 -3.39
N LEU A 99 6.78 -5.92 -3.95
CA LEU A 99 7.55 -4.71 -4.17
C LEU A 99 7.35 -4.25 -5.62
N GLY A 100 6.61 -3.15 -5.81
CA GLY A 100 6.51 -2.50 -7.12
C GLY A 100 7.76 -1.67 -7.39
N ASP A 101 8.68 -2.20 -8.19
CA ASP A 101 9.96 -1.55 -8.47
C ASP A 101 9.84 -0.58 -9.64
N ARG A 102 9.66 0.70 -9.29
CA ARG A 102 9.57 1.78 -10.27
C ARG A 102 10.94 2.31 -10.72
N GLU A 103 11.99 2.09 -9.94
CA GLU A 103 13.36 2.51 -10.32
C GLU A 103 13.95 1.61 -11.41
N ALA A 104 13.54 0.35 -11.48
CA ALA A 104 13.94 -0.55 -12.56
C ALA A 104 13.11 -0.39 -13.85
N SER A 105 12.10 0.49 -13.84
CA SER A 105 11.21 0.75 -14.98
C SER A 105 11.64 1.96 -15.82
N VAL A 106 12.77 2.60 -15.50
CA VAL A 106 13.36 3.75 -16.22
C VAL A 106 14.55 3.32 -17.07
#